data_AF-A0ABD7KLD5-F1
#
_entry.id   AF-A0ABD7KLD5-F1
#
_cell.length_a   1.000
_cell.length_b   1.000
_cell.length_c   1.000
_cell.angle_alpha   90.00
_cell.angle_beta   90.00
_cell.angle_gamma   90.00
#
_symmetry.space_group_name_H-M   'P 1'
#
loop_
_entity.id
_entity.type
_entity.pdbx_description
1 polymer ?
#
loop_
_entity_poly.entity_id
_entity_poly.type
_entity_poly.pdbx_seq_one_letter_code
_entity_poly.pdbx_strand_id
1 'polypeptide(L)'
;MKKSSHQNTGSKKFNIHDKLRGSNTHWSHRFSAQPHDEGFNYQFRTTCVDGVEFAVYERIDNCFVLVDFFKSYDEACDDAKNIIDDHPDIKRMFSANQLRY
;
A
#
# COMPACT_ATOMS: atom_id res chain seq x y z
N MET A 1 -37.18 23.98 -13.00
CA MET A 1 -36.29 23.74 -11.84
C MET A 1 -35.25 22.70 -12.23
N LYS A 2 -33.97 23.07 -12.19
CA LYS A 2 -32.85 22.14 -12.39
C LYS A 2 -32.77 21.22 -11.17
N LYS A 3 -32.84 19.90 -11.37
CA LYS A 3 -32.35 18.92 -10.39
C LYS A 3 -31.17 18.22 -11.04
N SER A 4 -29.98 18.70 -10.71
CA SER A 4 -28.72 18.01 -10.98
C SER A 4 -28.75 16.68 -10.24
N SER A 5 -28.99 15.61 -11.01
CA SER A 5 -28.67 14.25 -10.60
C SER A 5 -27.14 14.18 -10.47
N HIS A 6 -26.66 14.39 -9.25
CA HIS A 6 -25.29 14.05 -8.89
C HIS A 6 -25.12 12.57 -9.19
N GLN A 7 -24.37 12.27 -10.24
CA GLN A 7 -23.86 10.94 -10.47
C GLN A 7 -22.97 10.63 -9.28
N ASN A 8 -23.54 9.94 -8.29
CA ASN A 8 -22.77 9.30 -7.24
C ASN A 8 -22.06 8.13 -7.91
N THR A 9 -20.90 8.41 -8.49
CA THR A 9 -19.94 7.38 -8.88
C THR A 9 -19.56 6.69 -7.58
N GLY A 10 -20.26 5.60 -7.28
CA GLY A 10 -20.03 4.77 -6.09
C GLY A 10 -18.57 4.38 -6.05
N SER A 11 -17.80 5.14 -5.28
CA SER A 11 -16.40 4.89 -4.98
C SER A 11 -16.35 3.53 -4.32
N LYS A 12 -16.05 2.50 -5.10
CA LYS A 12 -15.88 1.14 -4.61
C LYS A 12 -14.72 1.23 -3.61
N LYS A 13 -15.03 1.16 -2.31
CA LYS A 13 -14.04 1.23 -1.23
C LYS A 13 -12.90 0.28 -1.57
N PHE A 14 -11.66 0.74 -1.47
CA PHE A 14 -10.49 -0.06 -1.79
C PHE A 14 -10.55 -1.41 -1.03
N ASN A 15 -10.29 -2.50 -1.75
CA ASN A 15 -10.30 -3.85 -1.19
C ASN A 15 -9.08 -4.62 -1.69
N ILE A 16 -8.16 -4.90 -0.77
CA ILE A 16 -6.92 -5.60 -1.07
C ILE A 16 -7.15 -7.00 -1.66
N HIS A 17 -8.23 -7.68 -1.27
CA HIS A 17 -8.56 -9.01 -1.81
C HIS A 17 -9.00 -8.96 -3.28
N ASP A 18 -9.71 -7.91 -3.69
CA ASP A 18 -10.08 -7.69 -5.10
C ASP A 18 -8.81 -7.41 -5.91
N LYS A 19 -7.90 -6.58 -5.38
CA LYS A 19 -6.63 -6.23 -6.03
C LYS A 19 -5.72 -7.44 -6.17
N LEU A 20 -5.53 -8.22 -5.10
CA LEU A 20 -4.77 -9.47 -5.11
C LEU A 20 -5.31 -10.48 -6.14
N ARG A 21 -6.63 -10.57 -6.31
CA ARG A 21 -7.25 -11.48 -7.29
C ARG A 21 -7.09 -10.97 -8.73
N GLY A 22 -7.13 -9.66 -8.91
CA GLY A 22 -6.94 -9.02 -10.22
C GLY A 22 -5.47 -8.96 -10.67
N SER A 23 -4.53 -9.03 -9.72
CA SER A 23 -3.09 -9.00 -9.98
C SER A 23 -2.48 -10.41 -9.92
N ASN A 24 -1.57 -10.74 -10.83
CA ASN A 24 -0.71 -11.92 -10.64
C ASN A 24 0.50 -11.57 -9.75
N THR A 25 0.24 -11.09 -8.54
CA THR A 25 1.29 -10.61 -7.63
C THR A 25 1.94 -11.74 -6.83
N HIS A 26 3.20 -11.53 -6.46
CA HIS A 26 3.98 -12.42 -5.60
C HIS A 26 3.83 -12.07 -4.10
N TRP A 27 3.19 -10.94 -3.78
CA TRP A 27 3.01 -10.51 -2.39
C TRP A 27 2.04 -11.42 -1.65
N SER A 28 2.47 -11.89 -0.48
CA SER A 28 1.58 -12.63 0.42
C SER A 28 0.60 -11.67 1.09
N HIS A 29 -0.66 -12.06 1.18
CA HIS A 29 -1.69 -11.30 1.91
C HIS A 29 -1.36 -11.16 3.41
N ARG A 30 -0.74 -12.19 4.00
CA ARG A 30 -0.40 -12.23 5.43
C ARG A 30 0.81 -13.11 5.67
N PHE A 31 1.63 -12.78 6.66
CA PHE A 31 2.66 -13.65 7.22
C PHE A 31 2.85 -13.40 8.72
N SER A 32 3.46 -14.35 9.44
CA SER A 32 3.70 -14.24 10.88
C SER A 32 4.82 -13.25 11.18
N ALA A 33 4.57 -12.38 12.17
CA ALA A 33 5.61 -11.52 12.73
C ALA A 33 6.71 -12.37 13.38
N GLN A 34 7.96 -11.99 13.16
CA GLN A 34 9.13 -12.68 13.70
C GLN A 34 9.58 -12.00 15.01
N PRO A 35 10.41 -12.67 15.84
CA PRO A 35 10.92 -12.08 17.07
C PRO A 35 11.67 -10.75 16.86
N HIS A 36 12.37 -10.59 15.74
CA HIS A 36 13.07 -9.33 15.41
C HIS A 36 12.12 -8.20 14.98
N ASP A 37 10.84 -8.50 14.73
CA ASP A 37 9.82 -7.50 14.43
C ASP A 37 9.20 -6.94 15.73
N GLU A 38 9.69 -7.31 16.91
CA GLU A 38 9.19 -6.79 18.18
C GLU A 38 9.32 -5.26 18.27
N GLY A 39 8.24 -4.59 18.66
CA GLY A 39 8.16 -3.13 18.73
C GLY A 39 7.85 -2.43 17.41
N PHE A 40 7.82 -3.13 16.28
CA PHE A 40 7.45 -2.57 14.98
C PHE A 40 5.98 -2.82 14.63
N ASN A 41 5.28 -1.77 14.20
CA ASN A 41 3.87 -1.80 13.82
C ASN A 41 3.65 -1.93 12.30
N TYR A 42 4.66 -1.60 11.50
CA TYR A 42 4.56 -1.61 10.04
C TYR A 42 5.78 -2.28 9.44
N GLN A 43 5.60 -2.91 8.29
CA GLN A 43 6.71 -3.40 7.48
C GLN A 43 6.57 -2.90 6.05
N PHE A 44 7.61 -2.25 5.57
CA PHE A 44 7.73 -1.79 4.20
C PHE A 44 8.65 -2.73 3.43
N ARG A 45 8.18 -3.27 2.30
CA ARG A 45 8.94 -4.19 1.46
C ARG A 45 9.05 -3.66 0.04
N THR A 46 10.19 -3.94 -0.60
CA THR A 46 10.46 -3.58 -1.99
C THR A 46 10.94 -4.82 -2.74
N THR A 47 10.43 -5.01 -3.96
CA THR A 47 10.99 -5.97 -4.92
C THR A 47 11.46 -5.25 -6.18
N CYS A 48 12.42 -5.84 -6.90
CA CYS A 48 12.98 -5.30 -8.14
C CYS A 48 13.04 -6.32 -9.28
N VAL A 49 12.33 -7.45 -9.19
CA VAL A 49 12.48 -8.58 -10.13
C VAL A 49 11.95 -8.25 -11.52
N ASP A 50 10.83 -7.51 -11.63
CA ASP A 50 10.19 -7.10 -12.90
C ASP A 50 9.89 -5.58 -12.92
N GLY A 51 10.75 -4.80 -12.25
CA GLY A 51 10.52 -3.41 -11.92
C GLY A 51 10.33 -3.19 -10.43
N VAL A 52 10.36 -1.93 -10.01
CA VAL A 52 10.23 -1.57 -8.60
C VAL A 52 8.76 -1.65 -8.19
N GLU A 53 8.47 -2.54 -7.25
CA GLU A 53 7.18 -2.64 -6.58
C GLU A 53 7.37 -2.53 -5.07
N PHE A 54 6.43 -1.85 -4.43
CA PHE A 54 6.40 -1.63 -3.00
C PHE A 54 5.20 -2.35 -2.41
N ALA A 55 5.35 -2.80 -1.16
CA ALA A 55 4.25 -3.35 -0.37
C ALA A 55 4.33 -2.82 1.07
N VAL A 56 3.17 -2.38 1.57
CA VAL A 56 3.01 -1.88 2.94
C VAL A 56 2.20 -2.92 3.72
N TYR A 57 2.74 -3.33 4.85
CA TYR A 57 2.09 -4.24 5.79
C TYR A 57 1.87 -3.57 7.12
N GLU A 58 0.70 -3.81 7.72
CA GLU A 58 0.36 -3.41 9.07
C GLU A 58 0.38 -4.63 9.98
N ARG A 59 0.92 -4.46 11.18
CA ARG A 59 0.92 -5.50 12.20
C ARG A 59 -0.42 -5.54 12.91
N ILE A 60 -1.05 -6.71 12.86
CA ILE A 60 -2.24 -7.05 13.61
C ILE A 60 -1.91 -8.28 14.45
N ASP A 61 -1.84 -8.11 15.76
CA ASP A 61 -1.36 -9.10 16.72
C ASP A 61 0.05 -9.62 16.36
N ASN A 62 0.15 -10.92 16.06
CA ASN A 62 1.39 -11.61 15.70
C ASN A 62 1.51 -11.84 14.19
N CYS A 63 0.80 -11.06 13.38
CA CYS A 63 0.81 -11.17 11.92
C CYS A 63 1.00 -9.80 11.28
N PHE A 64 1.68 -9.78 10.14
CA PHE A 64 1.65 -8.66 9.22
C PHE A 64 0.61 -8.94 8.14
N VAL A 65 -0.28 -7.99 7.93
CA VAL A 65 -1.36 -8.05 6.95
C VAL A 65 -1.12 -6.99 5.89
N LEU A 66 -1.24 -7.38 4.61
CA LEU A 66 -1.01 -6.51 3.48
C LEU A 66 -2.06 -5.40 3.44
N VAL A 67 -1.61 -4.14 3.52
CA VAL A 67 -2.45 -2.96 3.35
C VAL A 67 -2.61 -2.67 1.87
N ASP A 68 -1.49 -2.53 1.16
CA ASP A 68 -1.47 -2.36 -0.28
C ASP A 68 -0.10 -2.72 -0.89
N PHE A 69 -0.09 -2.95 -2.19
CA PHE A 69 1.11 -3.04 -3.02
C PHE A 69 0.94 -2.19 -4.29
N PHE A 70 1.99 -1.48 -4.71
CA PHE A 70 1.90 -0.46 -5.76
C PHE A 70 3.28 -0.19 -6.38
N LYS A 71 3.30 0.42 -7.57
CA LYS A 71 4.54 0.81 -8.26
C LYS A 71 4.93 2.26 -8.00
N SER A 72 3.94 3.10 -7.69
CA SER A 72 4.12 4.52 -7.42
C SER A 72 3.26 4.94 -6.23
N TYR A 73 3.67 5.99 -5.51
CA TYR A 73 2.92 6.53 -4.39
C TYR A 73 1.47 6.90 -4.78
N ASP A 74 1.27 7.42 -5.99
CA ASP A 74 -0.05 7.84 -6.47
C ASP A 74 -1.05 6.67 -6.61
N GLU A 75 -0.55 5.48 -6.94
CA GLU A 75 -1.34 4.24 -7.04
C GLU A 75 -1.72 3.62 -5.69
N ALA A 76 -1.06 4.03 -4.60
CA ALA A 76 -1.32 3.50 -3.27
C ALA A 76 -2.72 3.89 -2.77
N CYS A 77 -3.36 3.01 -2.03
CA CYS A 77 -4.59 3.31 -1.33
C CYS A 77 -4.38 4.36 -0.23
N ASP A 78 -5.46 5.00 0.22
CA ASP A 78 -5.40 6.08 1.21
C ASP A 78 -4.77 5.61 2.53
N ASP A 79 -5.04 4.38 2.97
CA ASP A 79 -4.47 3.81 4.19
C ASP A 79 -2.94 3.65 4.08
N ALA A 80 -2.46 3.14 2.94
CA ALA A 80 -1.02 3.02 2.68
C ALA A 80 -0.34 4.40 2.58
N LYS A 81 -1.01 5.37 1.95
CA LYS A 81 -0.52 6.76 1.87
C LYS A 81 -0.40 7.39 3.26
N ASN A 82 -1.40 7.22 4.11
CA ASN A 82 -1.37 7.71 5.48
C ASN A 82 -0.17 7.13 6.27
N ILE A 83 0.06 5.82 6.16
CA ILE A 83 1.22 5.17 6.81
C ILE A 83 2.54 5.74 6.28
N ILE A 84 2.68 5.92 4.96
CA ILE A 84 3.90 6.50 4.36
C ILE A 84 4.09 7.95 4.80
N ASP A 85 3.01 8.73 4.88
CA ASP A 85 3.04 10.13 5.23
C ASP A 85 3.42 10.38 6.69
N ASP A 86 3.06 9.46 7.58
CA ASP A 86 3.48 9.45 8.98
C ASP A 86 4.97 9.09 9.15
N HIS A 87 5.63 8.55 8.12
CA HIS A 87 7.03 8.14 8.14
C HIS A 87 7.86 8.92 7.10
N PRO A 88 8.35 10.12 7.45
CA PRO A 88 8.96 11.06 6.50
C PRO A 88 10.19 10.50 5.77
N ASP A 89 10.93 9.58 6.40
CA ASP A 89 12.08 8.92 5.76
C ASP A 89 11.65 8.02 4.60
N ILE A 90 10.53 7.31 4.74
CA ILE A 90 9.93 6.48 3.68
C ILE A 90 9.34 7.39 2.61
N LYS A 91 8.59 8.44 2.99
CA LYS A 91 8.02 9.42 2.06
C LYS A 91 9.09 10.04 1.16
N ARG A 92 10.26 10.38 1.72
CA ARG A 92 11.40 10.91 0.96
C ARG A 92 11.90 9.96 -0.12
N MET A 93 11.80 8.64 0.06
CA MET A 93 12.20 7.67 -0.97
C MET A 93 11.36 7.82 -2.24
N PHE A 94 10.08 8.16 -2.10
CA PHE A 94 9.19 8.39 -3.24
C PHE A 94 9.43 9.75 -3.90
N SER A 95 9.79 10.78 -3.14
CA SER A 95 10.11 12.11 -3.68
C SER A 95 11.48 12.15 -4.38
N ALA A 96 12.48 11.44 -3.87
CA ALA A 96 13.83 11.40 -4.45
C ALA A 96 13.87 10.65 -5.80
N ASN A 97 12.97 9.69 -6.00
CA ASN A 97 12.85 8.93 -7.26
C ASN A 97 12.15 9.71 -8.39
N GLN A 98 11.58 10.90 -8.13
CA GLN A 98 11.05 11.78 -9.19
C GLN A 98 12.14 12.56 -9.95
N LEU A 99 13.40 12.51 -9.52
CA LEU A 99 14.52 13.26 -10.12
C LEU A 99 15.42 12.44 -11.05
N ARG A 100 15.09 11.18 -11.31
CA ARG A 100 15.86 10.34 -12.22
C ARG A 100 14.89 9.52 -13.08
N TYR A 101 14.51 10.08 -14.22
CA TYR A 101 14.37 9.47 -15.56
C TYR A 101 13.49 10.36 -16.42
#